data_AF-A0A6U1Q1C7-F1
#
_entry.id   AF-A0A6U1Q1C7-F1
#
_cell.length_a   1.000
_cell.length_b   1.000
_cell.length_c   1.000
_cell.angle_alpha   90.00
_cell.angle_beta   90.00
_cell.angle_gamma   90.00
#
_symmetry.space_group_name_H-M   'P 1'
#
loop_
_entity.id
_entity.type
_entity.pdbx_description
1 polymer ?
#
loop_
_entity_poly.entity_id
_entity_poly.type
_entity_poly.pdbx_seq_one_letter_code
_entity_poly.pdbx_strand_id
1 'polypeptide(L)'
;MVAVSILSFEEVLRSLPPERLKGRLVMDVLSIKSHPRNIMLEALPEDCDILCTHPMFGPETASDGWQGLPFVYDKVRVVDHSRCDAVLRFFGQRCKVVEMACDQHDALCASSQFMTHLIGRLVADQGLHNSPVDSKSCRQLFEVGEATAKDSFDLFYGLYRYNRHGPGQLRQLKESLAHIERQLAAKEGYLTAKAEEKDDNRGKLMADVRYYIREGIEALVREQAAMQAAPAPVPPPDTSVTVMQAEEAPLPPPDISATVMQTEEAPLPPPDISATDLQTGEVPLPPPFQTPEDINMNMNYQSPPFLQPEENDMNYQVPIHTAQPPADQNNT
;
A
#
# COMPACT_ATOMS: atom_id res chain seq x y z
N MET A 1 26.36 22.94 -27.15
CA MET A 1 25.51 22.30 -26.13
C MET A 1 24.06 22.41 -26.58
N VAL A 2 23.33 21.31 -26.58
CA VAL A 2 21.91 21.24 -26.92
C VAL A 2 21.14 21.05 -25.62
N ALA A 3 20.34 22.05 -25.25
CA ALA A 3 19.63 22.15 -23.97
C ALA A 3 18.14 22.44 -24.21
N VAL A 4 17.50 21.58 -24.99
CA VAL A 4 16.06 21.64 -25.27
C VAL A 4 15.33 20.51 -24.54
N SER A 5 14.00 20.47 -24.62
CA SER A 5 13.22 19.39 -24.01
C SER A 5 13.53 18.04 -24.68
N ILE A 6 13.29 16.95 -23.95
CA ILE A 6 13.48 15.60 -24.46
C ILE A 6 12.63 15.39 -25.73
N LEU A 7 11.40 15.90 -25.75
CA LEU A 7 10.46 15.73 -26.85
C LEU A 7 10.90 16.45 -28.13
N SER A 8 11.49 17.64 -28.02
CA SER A 8 11.88 18.44 -29.19
C SER A 8 13.31 18.18 -29.66
N PHE A 9 14.08 17.36 -28.92
CA PHE A 9 15.50 17.17 -29.17
C PHE A 9 15.81 16.71 -30.59
N GLU A 10 15.09 15.72 -31.11
CA GLU A 10 15.32 15.21 -32.45
C GLU A 10 15.04 16.26 -33.52
N GLU A 11 13.87 16.89 -33.45
CA GLU A 11 13.44 17.93 -34.38
C GLU A 11 14.45 19.08 -34.43
N VAL A 12 14.81 19.60 -33.25
CA VAL A 12 15.77 20.69 -33.11
C VAL A 12 17.12 20.27 -33.67
N LEU A 13 17.66 19.11 -33.27
CA LEU A 13 18.97 18.67 -33.75
C LEU A 13 19.01 18.51 -35.28
N ARG A 14 17.96 17.93 -35.87
CA ARG A 14 17.86 17.74 -37.33
C ARG A 14 17.66 19.05 -38.09
N SER A 15 17.09 20.08 -37.47
CA SER A 15 16.97 21.41 -38.07
C SER A 15 18.30 22.18 -38.14
N LEU A 16 19.32 21.77 -37.38
CA LEU A 16 20.61 22.44 -37.39
C LEU A 16 21.35 22.15 -38.70
N PRO A 17 21.94 23.16 -39.36
CA PRO A 17 22.67 22.97 -40.61
C PRO A 17 23.93 22.10 -40.36
N PRO A 18 24.06 20.90 -40.96
CA PRO A 18 25.15 19.96 -40.67
C PRO A 18 26.55 20.53 -40.92
N GLU A 19 26.69 21.39 -41.94
CA GLU A 19 27.93 22.11 -42.26
C GLU A 19 28.43 22.98 -41.11
N ARG A 20 27.53 23.49 -40.26
CA ARG A 20 27.90 24.25 -39.06
C ARG A 20 28.21 23.38 -37.85
N LEU A 21 28.12 22.06 -37.98
CA LEU A 21 28.43 21.12 -36.91
C LEU A 21 29.75 20.38 -37.16
N LYS A 22 30.14 20.20 -38.43
CA LYS A 22 31.42 19.56 -38.83
C LYS A 22 32.61 19.99 -37.99
N GLY A 23 33.39 19.01 -37.57
CA GLY A 23 34.58 19.17 -36.73
C GLY A 23 34.32 19.75 -35.34
N ARG A 24 33.07 19.86 -34.86
CA ARG A 24 32.75 20.40 -33.52
C ARG A 24 32.40 19.30 -32.52
N LEU A 25 32.46 19.66 -31.24
CA LEU A 25 31.90 18.86 -30.15
C LEU A 25 30.45 19.27 -29.93
N VAL A 26 29.55 18.32 -30.10
CA VAL A 26 28.14 18.44 -29.73
C VAL A 26 27.93 17.68 -28.42
N MET A 27 27.31 18.36 -27.46
CA MET A 27 26.93 17.76 -26.19
C MET A 27 25.47 18.05 -25.87
N ASP A 28 24.78 17.09 -25.27
CA ASP A 28 23.43 17.25 -24.73
C ASP A 28 23.45 17.28 -23.20
N VAL A 29 22.41 17.85 -22.60
CA VAL A 29 22.20 17.89 -21.13
C VAL A 29 20.85 17.31 -20.71
N LEU A 30 20.25 16.44 -21.54
CA LEU A 30 18.91 15.88 -21.27
C LEU A 30 18.93 14.98 -20.03
N SER A 31 17.76 14.76 -19.42
CA SER A 31 17.67 13.89 -18.24
C SER A 31 17.63 12.38 -18.54
N ILE A 32 17.72 12.01 -19.81
CA ILE A 32 17.91 10.65 -20.31
C ILE A 32 19.08 10.65 -21.29
N LYS A 33 19.67 9.49 -21.60
CA LYS A 33 20.93 9.45 -22.34
C LYS A 33 20.93 8.53 -23.56
N SER A 34 20.21 7.42 -23.55
CA SER A 34 20.19 6.48 -24.69
C SER A 34 19.51 7.09 -25.92
N HIS A 35 18.41 7.83 -25.70
CA HIS A 35 17.69 8.50 -26.76
C HIS A 35 18.51 9.59 -27.47
N PRO A 36 19.06 10.62 -26.77
CA PRO A 36 19.88 11.63 -27.44
C PRO A 36 21.17 11.05 -28.02
N ARG A 37 21.77 10.03 -27.41
CA ARG A 37 22.93 9.30 -27.97
C ARG A 37 22.63 8.79 -29.38
N ASN A 38 21.54 8.04 -29.54
CA ASN A 38 21.20 7.41 -30.81
C ASN A 38 20.87 8.46 -31.88
N ILE A 39 20.07 9.47 -31.52
CA ILE A 39 19.75 10.57 -32.43
C ILE A 39 21.01 11.31 -32.87
N MET A 40 21.93 11.61 -31.95
CA MET A 40 23.17 12.30 -32.28
C MET A 40 24.08 11.45 -33.19
N LEU A 41 24.19 10.15 -32.94
CA LEU A 41 24.96 9.24 -33.80
C LEU A 41 24.40 9.17 -35.23
N GLU A 42 23.08 9.21 -35.38
CA GLU A 42 22.40 9.16 -36.68
C GLU A 42 22.41 10.50 -37.42
N ALA A 43 22.21 11.62 -36.72
CA ALA A 43 21.97 12.92 -37.33
C ALA A 43 23.25 13.75 -37.51
N LEU A 44 24.28 13.54 -36.70
CA LEU A 44 25.49 14.38 -36.73
C LEU A 44 26.53 13.84 -37.72
N PRO A 45 27.22 14.73 -38.46
CA PRO A 45 28.35 14.38 -39.31
C PRO A 45 29.38 13.49 -38.60
N GLU A 46 30.00 12.55 -39.32
CA GLU A 46 30.96 11.58 -38.75
C GLU A 46 32.16 12.24 -38.07
N ASP A 47 32.56 13.42 -38.53
CA ASP A 47 33.66 14.22 -37.99
C ASP A 47 33.27 15.08 -36.77
N CYS A 48 32.02 15.00 -36.31
CA CYS A 48 31.58 15.60 -35.06
C CYS A 48 31.87 14.68 -33.87
N ASP A 49 32.42 15.29 -32.80
CA ASP A 49 32.45 14.64 -31.50
C ASP A 49 31.07 14.72 -30.83
N ILE A 50 30.72 13.69 -30.07
CA ILE A 50 29.48 13.49 -29.35
C ILE A 50 29.81 13.17 -27.90
N LEU A 51 29.33 14.02 -26.99
CA LEU A 51 29.41 13.83 -25.54
C LEU A 51 28.01 13.91 -24.95
N CYS A 52 27.49 12.78 -24.47
CA CYS A 52 26.23 12.80 -23.73
C CYS A 52 26.51 13.20 -22.29
N THR A 53 25.75 14.16 -21.74
CA THR A 53 25.92 14.59 -20.34
C THR A 53 24.61 14.75 -19.62
N HIS A 54 24.63 14.65 -18.31
CA HIS A 54 23.49 14.97 -17.47
C HIS A 54 23.99 15.55 -16.13
N PRO A 55 23.87 16.86 -15.94
CA PRO A 55 23.94 17.45 -14.60
C PRO A 55 22.78 16.88 -13.78
N MET A 56 23.06 16.11 -12.72
CA MET A 56 22.03 15.49 -11.87
C MET A 56 21.41 16.50 -10.89
N PHE A 57 21.28 17.75 -11.34
CA PHE A 57 20.84 18.90 -10.57
C PHE A 57 20.20 19.92 -11.52
N GLY A 58 19.21 20.63 -11.00
CA GLY A 58 18.54 21.74 -11.67
C GLY A 58 18.56 23.02 -10.83
N PRO A 59 17.87 24.07 -11.29
CA PRO A 59 17.75 25.34 -10.57
C PRO A 59 17.28 25.18 -9.12
N GLU A 60 16.36 24.25 -8.88
CA GLU A 60 15.78 23.99 -7.56
C GLU A 60 16.73 23.26 -6.60
N THR A 61 17.62 22.40 -7.12
CA THR A 61 18.50 21.57 -6.29
C THR A 61 19.92 22.14 -6.17
N ALA A 62 20.25 23.17 -6.94
CA ALA A 62 21.57 23.81 -6.97
C ALA A 62 21.48 25.33 -6.75
N SER A 63 20.46 25.80 -6.02
CA SER A 63 20.27 27.21 -5.69
C SER A 63 21.46 27.81 -4.94
N ASP A 64 22.10 27.02 -4.07
CA ASP A 64 23.28 27.40 -3.29
C ASP A 64 24.60 27.06 -4.02
N GLY A 65 24.50 26.74 -5.31
CA GLY A 65 25.60 26.31 -6.16
C GLY A 65 25.62 24.80 -6.39
N TRP A 66 26.46 24.39 -7.34
CA TRP A 66 26.58 23.01 -7.83
C TRP A 66 27.86 22.30 -7.36
N GLN A 67 28.46 22.78 -6.27
CA GLN A 67 29.72 22.23 -5.76
C GLN A 67 29.50 20.81 -5.23
N GLY A 68 30.30 19.85 -5.69
CA GLY A 68 30.22 18.43 -5.31
C GLY A 68 29.05 17.67 -5.91
N LEU A 69 28.11 18.33 -6.61
CA LEU A 69 26.94 17.67 -7.17
C LEU A 69 27.33 16.77 -8.36
N PRO A 70 26.60 15.65 -8.60
CA PRO A 70 26.95 14.72 -9.65
C PRO A 70 26.74 15.29 -11.04
N PHE A 71 27.73 15.10 -11.91
CA PHE A 71 27.65 15.39 -13.35
C PHE A 71 28.01 14.11 -14.10
N VAL A 72 27.03 13.48 -14.74
CA VAL A 72 27.23 12.22 -15.46
C VAL A 72 27.59 12.51 -16.91
N TYR A 73 28.49 11.71 -17.48
CA TYR A 73 28.83 11.81 -18.90
C TYR A 73 29.15 10.46 -19.55
N ASP A 74 28.97 10.40 -20.87
CA ASP A 74 29.37 9.31 -21.75
C ASP A 74 30.10 9.86 -22.99
N LYS A 75 31.34 9.41 -23.22
CA LYS A 75 32.14 9.76 -24.41
C LYS A 75 31.70 8.91 -25.60
N VAL A 76 30.55 9.25 -26.19
CA VAL A 76 29.90 8.46 -27.25
C VAL A 76 30.74 8.33 -28.53
N ARG A 77 31.26 9.45 -29.04
CA ARG A 77 32.17 9.50 -30.19
C ARG A 77 33.11 10.67 -30.00
N VAL A 78 34.39 10.43 -29.74
CA VAL A 78 35.36 11.51 -29.51
C VAL A 78 36.63 11.23 -30.29
N VAL A 79 36.91 12.08 -31.26
CA VAL A 79 38.14 12.11 -32.06
C VAL A 79 39.10 13.16 -31.47
N ASP A 80 38.62 14.36 -31.14
CA ASP A 80 39.41 15.39 -30.45
C ASP A 80 39.25 15.29 -28.93
N HIS A 81 40.10 14.47 -28.32
CA HIS A 81 40.14 14.30 -26.87
C HIS A 81 40.47 15.59 -26.11
N SER A 82 41.28 16.48 -26.67
CA SER A 82 41.71 17.70 -25.98
C SER A 82 40.53 18.63 -25.69
N ARG A 83 39.61 18.75 -26.66
CA ARG A 83 38.39 19.52 -26.53
C ARG A 83 37.40 18.88 -25.56
N CYS A 84 37.21 17.56 -25.64
CA CYS A 84 36.35 16.84 -24.70
C CYS A 84 36.85 16.99 -23.26
N ASP A 85 38.15 16.79 -23.04
CA ASP A 85 38.76 16.88 -21.72
C ASP A 85 38.73 18.31 -21.15
N ALA A 86 38.75 19.34 -22.00
CA ALA A 86 38.55 20.72 -21.56
C ALA A 86 37.15 20.95 -20.97
N VAL A 87 36.11 20.39 -21.58
CA VAL A 87 34.73 20.43 -21.07
C VAL A 87 34.63 19.66 -19.74
N LEU A 88 35.15 18.44 -19.69
CA LEU A 88 35.11 17.62 -18.48
C LEU A 88 35.91 18.24 -17.33
N ARG A 89 37.04 18.89 -17.63
CA ARG A 89 37.83 19.63 -16.63
C ARG A 89 37.06 20.84 -16.08
N PHE A 90 36.33 21.57 -16.92
CA PHE A 90 35.50 22.68 -16.47
C PHE A 90 34.45 22.23 -15.44
N PHE A 91 33.74 21.14 -15.71
CA PHE A 91 32.79 20.59 -14.75
C PHE A 91 33.50 19.95 -13.56
N GLY A 92 34.63 19.26 -13.75
CA GLY A 92 35.40 18.60 -12.69
C GLY A 92 36.00 19.53 -11.64
N GLN A 93 36.11 20.83 -11.92
CA GLN A 93 36.50 21.83 -10.93
C GLN A 93 35.43 22.06 -9.85
N ARG A 94 34.16 21.74 -10.15
CA ARG A 94 33.02 22.07 -9.28
C ARG A 94 32.13 20.88 -8.99
N CYS A 95 31.93 20.00 -9.95
CA CYS A 95 31.03 18.85 -9.87
C CYS A 95 31.80 17.56 -9.58
N LYS A 96 31.11 16.57 -9.01
CA LYS A 96 31.57 15.18 -9.01
C LYS A 96 31.28 14.58 -10.39
N VAL A 97 32.29 14.57 -11.26
CA VAL A 97 32.16 14.05 -12.63
C VAL A 97 32.20 12.52 -12.62
N VAL A 98 31.20 11.88 -13.21
CA VAL A 98 31.01 10.42 -13.22
C VAL A 98 30.87 9.93 -14.66
N GLU A 99 31.80 9.09 -15.10
CA GLU A 99 31.70 8.42 -16.40
C GLU A 99 30.76 7.24 -16.31
N MET A 100 29.80 7.15 -17.22
CA MET A 100 28.78 6.10 -17.23
C MET A 100 28.18 5.95 -18.62
N ALA A 101 28.05 4.71 -19.08
CA ALA A 101 27.38 4.43 -20.36
C ALA A 101 25.93 4.94 -20.34
N CYS A 102 25.45 5.52 -21.45
CA CYS A 102 24.11 6.08 -21.55
C CYS A 102 22.99 5.12 -21.08
N ASP A 103 23.12 3.85 -21.42
CA ASP A 103 22.14 2.82 -21.07
C ASP A 103 22.15 2.49 -19.57
N GLN A 104 23.34 2.43 -18.98
CA GLN A 104 23.50 2.24 -17.53
C GLN A 104 22.94 3.43 -16.75
N HIS A 105 23.17 4.65 -17.24
CA HIS A 105 22.56 5.86 -16.69
C HIS A 105 21.04 5.75 -16.69
N ASP A 106 20.44 5.41 -17.83
CA ASP A 106 18.99 5.35 -17.97
C ASP A 106 18.36 4.28 -17.08
N ALA A 107 19.00 3.12 -16.93
CA ALA A 107 18.56 2.10 -15.98
C ALA A 107 18.55 2.61 -14.53
N LEU A 108 19.60 3.30 -14.09
CA LEU A 108 19.68 3.88 -12.76
C LEU A 108 18.66 5.00 -12.56
N CYS A 109 18.52 5.90 -13.54
CA CYS A 109 17.59 7.03 -13.50
C CYS A 109 16.13 6.59 -13.57
N ALA A 110 15.82 5.43 -14.15
CA ALA A 110 14.48 4.85 -14.06
C ALA A 110 14.12 4.56 -12.59
N SER A 111 14.99 3.84 -11.88
CA SER A 111 14.76 3.43 -10.49
C SER A 111 14.94 4.54 -9.44
N SER A 112 15.54 5.67 -9.82
CA SER A 112 15.78 6.80 -8.93
C SER A 112 15.00 8.02 -9.38
N GLN A 113 15.50 8.78 -10.36
CA GLN A 113 14.89 10.03 -10.80
C GLN A 113 13.43 9.86 -11.25
N PHE A 114 13.14 8.96 -12.18
CA PHE A 114 11.76 8.76 -12.66
C PHE A 114 10.83 8.32 -11.52
N MET A 115 11.29 7.43 -10.64
CA MET A 115 10.55 7.04 -9.44
C MET A 115 10.27 8.25 -8.53
N THR A 116 11.27 9.08 -8.25
CA THR A 116 11.11 10.29 -7.42
C THR A 116 10.09 11.26 -8.04
N HIS A 117 10.16 11.52 -9.34
CA HIS A 117 9.16 12.36 -10.02
C HIS A 117 7.76 11.73 -9.99
N LEU A 118 7.65 10.42 -10.18
CA LEU A 118 6.37 9.73 -10.15
C LEU A 118 5.71 9.83 -8.77
N ILE A 119 6.45 9.53 -7.70
CA ILE A 119 5.95 9.66 -6.33
C ILE A 119 5.63 11.12 -5.98
N GLY A 120 6.53 12.05 -6.30
CA GLY A 120 6.30 13.47 -6.03
C GLY A 120 5.04 14.01 -6.73
N ARG A 121 4.80 13.61 -7.98
CA ARG A 121 3.57 13.95 -8.71
C ARG A 121 2.33 13.30 -8.11
N LEU A 122 2.39 12.05 -7.66
CA LEU A 122 1.28 11.39 -6.96
C LEU A 122 0.94 12.07 -5.62
N VAL A 123 1.95 12.59 -4.91
CA VAL A 123 1.76 13.35 -3.67
C VAL A 123 1.11 14.70 -3.98
N ALA A 124 1.60 15.41 -5.00
CA ALA A 124 1.04 16.69 -5.41
C ALA A 124 -0.42 16.57 -5.91
N ASP A 125 -0.73 15.52 -6.67
CA ASP A 125 -2.07 15.27 -7.23
C ASP A 125 -3.14 15.00 -6.15
N GLN A 126 -2.74 14.43 -5.01
CA GLN A 126 -3.65 14.18 -3.89
C GLN A 126 -4.08 15.46 -3.13
N GLY A 127 -3.49 16.62 -3.45
CA GLY A 127 -3.82 17.87 -2.77
C GLY A 127 -3.53 17.85 -1.27
N LEU A 128 -2.51 17.09 -0.85
CA LEU A 128 -2.12 17.02 0.56
C LEU A 128 -1.50 18.35 1.00
N HIS A 129 -1.80 18.76 2.22
CA HIS A 129 -1.31 20.01 2.80
C HIS A 129 -0.57 19.75 4.10
N ASN A 130 0.40 20.62 4.40
CA ASN A 130 1.07 20.60 5.69
C ASN A 130 0.05 20.74 6.84
N SER A 131 0.28 19.99 7.91
CA SER A 131 -0.54 19.98 9.12
C SER A 131 0.31 20.18 10.39
N PRO A 132 -0.28 20.66 11.50
CA PRO A 132 0.43 20.81 12.78
C PRO A 132 0.99 19.49 13.35
N VAL A 133 0.51 18.33 12.87
CA VAL A 133 0.92 17.01 13.34
C VAL A 133 1.94 16.34 12.41
N ASP A 134 2.40 17.04 11.37
CA ASP A 134 3.32 16.48 10.40
C ASP A 134 4.64 16.05 11.05
N SER A 135 4.96 14.78 10.84
CA SER A 135 6.29 14.25 11.12
C SER A 135 7.33 14.87 10.17
N LYS A 136 8.61 14.75 10.54
CA LYS A 136 9.71 15.16 9.66
C LYS A 136 9.65 14.46 8.30
N SER A 137 9.33 13.16 8.29
CA SER A 137 9.23 12.37 7.06
C SER A 137 8.06 12.79 6.18
N CYS A 138 6.95 13.23 6.76
CA CYS A 138 5.81 13.79 6.02
C CYS A 138 6.24 15.07 5.28
N ARG A 139 6.91 15.99 5.99
CA ARG A 139 7.42 17.23 5.38
C ARG A 139 8.40 16.97 4.23
N GLN A 140 9.31 16.03 4.39
CA GLN A 140 10.23 15.64 3.31
C GLN A 140 9.51 15.11 2.07
N LEU A 141 8.40 14.39 2.25
CA LEU A 141 7.59 13.90 1.14
C LEU A 141 6.89 15.05 0.40
N PHE A 142 6.42 16.06 1.13
CA PHE A 142 5.86 17.29 0.54
C PHE A 142 6.93 18.11 -0.19
N GLU A 143 8.13 18.24 0.36
CA GLU A 143 9.26 18.89 -0.31
C GLU A 143 9.58 18.21 -1.67
N VAL A 144 9.53 16.87 -1.72
CA VAL A 144 9.67 16.12 -2.99
C VAL A 144 8.51 16.41 -3.94
N GLY A 145 7.28 16.47 -3.44
CA GLY A 145 6.10 16.84 -4.22
C GLY A 145 6.21 18.23 -4.84
N GLU A 146 6.54 19.24 -4.04
CA GLU A 146 6.73 20.62 -4.47
C GLU A 146 7.87 20.75 -5.49
N ALA A 147 9.03 20.15 -5.21
CA ALA A 147 10.19 20.21 -6.11
C ALA A 147 9.88 19.60 -7.49
N THR A 148 9.21 18.43 -7.51
CA THR A 148 8.92 17.73 -8.77
C THR A 148 7.72 18.31 -9.53
N ALA A 149 6.82 19.04 -8.85
CA ALA A 149 5.70 19.72 -9.48
C ALA A 149 6.10 20.99 -10.25
N LYS A 150 7.24 21.60 -9.91
CA LYS A 150 7.80 22.76 -10.65
C LYS A 150 8.29 22.38 -12.04
N ASP A 151 8.70 21.14 -12.23
CA ASP A 151 9.11 20.62 -13.54
C ASP A 151 7.91 20.41 -14.47
N SER A 152 8.12 20.67 -15.76
CA SER A 152 7.06 20.49 -16.76
C SER A 152 6.60 19.04 -16.87
N PHE A 153 5.32 18.85 -17.20
CA PHE A 153 4.81 17.51 -17.48
C PHE A 153 5.54 16.88 -18.67
N ASP A 154 5.93 17.67 -19.66
CA ASP A 154 6.75 17.25 -20.80
C ASP A 154 8.08 16.62 -20.36
N LEU A 155 8.79 17.21 -19.39
CA LEU A 155 10.01 16.61 -18.85
C LEU A 155 9.70 15.22 -18.28
N PHE A 156 8.69 15.14 -17.41
CA PHE A 156 8.29 13.88 -16.78
C PHE A 156 7.86 12.81 -17.78
N TYR A 157 7.02 13.18 -18.75
CA TYR A 157 6.64 12.29 -19.83
C TYR A 157 7.86 11.85 -20.64
N GLY A 158 8.83 12.74 -20.87
CA GLY A 158 10.10 12.43 -21.51
C GLY A 158 10.90 11.35 -20.76
N LEU A 159 10.99 11.47 -19.42
CA LEU A 159 11.63 10.47 -18.56
C LEU A 159 10.98 9.09 -18.68
N TYR A 160 9.65 9.04 -18.84
CA TYR A 160 8.91 7.80 -19.00
C TYR A 160 9.04 7.22 -20.41
N ARG A 161 8.77 8.02 -21.43
CA ARG A 161 8.56 7.58 -22.81
C ARG A 161 9.86 7.21 -23.52
N TYR A 162 10.94 7.92 -23.24
CA TYR A 162 12.20 7.78 -23.96
C TYR A 162 13.29 7.06 -23.17
N ASN A 163 13.02 6.73 -21.90
CA ASN A 163 13.79 5.74 -21.16
C ASN A 163 13.14 4.36 -21.31
N ARG A 164 13.82 3.41 -21.96
CA ARG A 164 13.27 2.05 -22.18
C ARG A 164 12.93 1.31 -20.86
N HIS A 165 13.52 1.71 -19.74
CA HIS A 165 13.28 1.14 -18.41
C HIS A 165 12.08 1.79 -17.70
N GLY A 166 11.61 2.96 -18.14
CA GLY A 166 10.51 3.72 -17.51
C GLY A 166 9.20 2.93 -17.36
N PRO A 167 8.67 2.31 -18.44
CA PRO A 167 7.46 1.48 -18.34
C PRO A 167 7.59 0.29 -17.39
N GLY A 168 8.78 -0.32 -17.32
CA GLY A 168 9.06 -1.39 -16.36
C GLY A 168 9.00 -0.89 -14.92
N GLN A 169 9.58 0.28 -14.65
CA GLN A 169 9.57 0.86 -13.31
C GLN A 169 8.16 1.21 -12.83
N LEU A 170 7.31 1.75 -13.71
CA LEU A 170 5.91 2.05 -13.38
C LEU A 170 5.13 0.77 -13.03
N ARG A 171 5.33 -0.32 -13.79
CA ARG A 171 4.70 -1.62 -13.47
C ARG A 171 5.15 -2.13 -12.11
N GLN A 172 6.45 -2.08 -11.82
CA GLN A 172 6.98 -2.51 -10.52
C GLN A 172 6.40 -1.71 -9.35
N LEU A 173 6.18 -0.40 -9.52
CA LEU A 173 5.51 0.41 -8.50
C LEU A 173 4.07 -0.05 -8.26
N LYS A 174 3.31 -0.29 -9.33
CA LYS A 174 1.92 -0.79 -9.23
C LYS A 174 1.85 -2.15 -8.55
N GLU A 175 2.76 -3.06 -8.89
CA GLU A 175 2.86 -4.37 -8.24
C GLU A 175 3.22 -4.25 -6.75
N SER A 176 4.11 -3.31 -6.42
CA SER A 176 4.48 -3.02 -5.02
C SER A 176 3.28 -2.48 -4.23
N LEU A 177 2.49 -1.57 -4.81
CA LEU A 177 1.26 -1.06 -4.20
C LEU A 177 0.26 -2.20 -3.95
N ALA A 178 -0.04 -3.00 -4.98
CA ALA A 178 -0.95 -4.15 -4.84
C ALA A 178 -0.43 -5.21 -3.85
N HIS A 179 0.88 -5.33 -3.67
CA HIS A 179 1.45 -6.18 -2.63
C HIS A 179 1.17 -5.64 -1.23
N ILE A 180 1.36 -4.34 -1.00
CA ILE A 180 1.07 -3.69 0.28
C ILE A 180 -0.42 -3.75 0.62
N GLU A 181 -1.30 -3.51 -0.35
CA GLU A 181 -2.76 -3.64 -0.16
C GLU A 181 -3.15 -5.04 0.32
N ARG A 182 -2.58 -6.09 -0.29
CA ARG A 182 -2.81 -7.48 0.14
C ARG A 182 -2.30 -7.75 1.55
N GLN A 183 -1.16 -7.17 1.94
CA GLN A 183 -0.64 -7.31 3.30
C GLN A 183 -1.58 -6.66 4.33
N LEU A 184 -2.12 -5.48 4.02
CA LEU A 184 -3.08 -4.78 4.87
C LEU A 184 -4.36 -5.59 5.03
N ALA A 185 -4.97 -6.03 3.92
CA ALA A 185 -6.18 -6.85 3.94
C ALA A 185 -6.00 -8.17 4.71
N ALA A 186 -4.85 -8.84 4.51
CA ALA A 186 -4.53 -10.06 5.26
C ALA A 186 -4.42 -9.81 6.77
N LYS A 187 -3.82 -8.67 7.16
CA LYS A 187 -3.70 -8.30 8.56
C LYS A 187 -5.06 -7.99 9.19
N GLU A 188 -5.92 -7.28 8.49
CA GLU A 188 -7.29 -7.00 8.93
C GLU A 188 -8.08 -8.30 9.10
N GLY A 189 -8.08 -9.18 8.11
CA GLY A 189 -8.74 -10.49 8.18
C GLY A 189 -8.27 -11.32 9.38
N TYR A 190 -6.96 -11.35 9.65
CA TYR A 190 -6.42 -12.03 10.84
C TYR A 190 -6.92 -11.41 12.15
N LEU A 191 -6.95 -10.08 12.25
CA LEU A 191 -7.41 -9.39 13.46
C LEU A 191 -8.90 -9.60 13.71
N THR A 192 -9.72 -9.60 12.66
CA THR A 192 -11.16 -9.90 12.73
C THR A 192 -11.39 -11.33 13.21
N ALA A 193 -10.77 -12.32 12.57
CA ALA A 193 -10.91 -13.73 12.97
C ALA A 193 -10.47 -13.98 14.42
N LYS A 194 -9.38 -13.33 14.85
CA LYS A 194 -8.89 -13.41 16.24
C LYS A 194 -9.84 -12.74 17.25
N ALA A 195 -10.53 -11.68 16.85
CA ALA A 195 -11.54 -11.04 17.70
C ALA A 195 -12.77 -11.95 17.86
N GLU A 196 -13.26 -12.55 16.78
CA GLU A 196 -14.39 -13.49 16.78
C GLU A 196 -14.10 -14.76 17.60
N GLU A 197 -12.89 -15.31 17.52
CA GLU A 197 -12.47 -16.48 18.31
C GLU A 197 -12.47 -16.19 19.83
N LYS A 198 -12.19 -14.94 20.21
CA LYS A 198 -12.28 -14.50 21.61
C LYS A 198 -13.72 -14.34 22.08
N ASP A 199 -14.64 -14.02 21.18
CA ASP A 199 -15.98 -13.56 21.54
C ASP A 199 -17.00 -14.70 21.66
N ASP A 200 -17.08 -15.61 20.68
CA ASP A 200 -18.34 -16.34 20.53
C ASP A 200 -18.39 -17.74 21.17
N ASN A 201 -17.35 -18.57 21.01
CA ASN A 201 -17.46 -19.99 21.40
C ASN A 201 -16.87 -20.30 22.78
N ARG A 202 -15.81 -19.57 23.18
CA ARG A 202 -15.08 -19.85 24.43
C ARG A 202 -15.77 -19.27 25.66
N GLY A 203 -16.50 -18.17 25.51
CA GLY A 203 -17.29 -17.54 26.58
C GLY A 203 -18.52 -18.35 26.96
N LYS A 204 -19.32 -18.74 25.96
CA LYS A 204 -20.55 -19.54 26.13
C LYS A 204 -20.26 -20.92 26.71
N LEU A 205 -19.30 -21.65 26.13
CA LEU A 205 -18.95 -22.99 26.61
C LEU A 205 -18.49 -22.98 28.08
N MET A 206 -17.71 -21.98 28.49
CA MET A 206 -17.25 -21.87 29.88
C MET A 206 -18.35 -21.45 30.86
N ALA A 207 -19.37 -20.73 30.39
CA ALA A 207 -20.54 -20.40 31.18
C ALA A 207 -21.43 -21.63 31.39
N ASP A 208 -21.68 -22.39 30.33
CA ASP A 208 -22.50 -23.61 30.38
C ASP A 208 -21.85 -24.66 31.28
N VAL A 209 -20.53 -24.88 31.16
CA VAL A 209 -19.78 -25.80 32.03
C VAL A 209 -19.88 -25.39 33.50
N ARG A 210 -19.74 -24.08 33.82
CA ARG A 210 -19.89 -23.59 35.20
C ARG A 210 -21.31 -23.76 35.73
N TYR A 211 -22.31 -23.59 34.87
CA TYR A 211 -23.72 -23.76 35.22
C TYR A 211 -24.01 -25.23 35.57
N TYR A 212 -23.66 -26.18 34.71
CA TYR A 212 -23.91 -27.60 34.95
C TYR A 212 -23.14 -28.15 36.16
N ILE A 213 -21.91 -27.68 36.42
CA ILE A 213 -21.17 -28.06 37.64
C ILE A 213 -21.90 -27.57 38.89
N ARG A 214 -22.42 -26.34 38.89
CA ARG A 214 -23.16 -25.79 40.04
C ARG A 214 -24.45 -26.55 40.29
N GLU A 215 -25.24 -26.79 39.24
CA GLU A 215 -26.49 -27.55 39.34
C GLU A 215 -26.25 -28.97 39.89
N GLY A 216 -25.21 -29.65 39.41
CA GLY A 216 -24.84 -30.98 39.91
C GLY A 216 -24.47 -30.99 41.40
N ILE A 217 -23.69 -29.99 41.85
CA ILE A 217 -23.34 -29.84 43.27
C ILE A 217 -24.59 -29.57 44.11
N GLU A 218 -25.46 -28.67 43.69
CA GLU A 218 -26.68 -28.32 44.42
C GLU A 218 -27.67 -29.50 44.48
N ALA A 219 -27.75 -30.31 43.44
CA ALA A 219 -28.57 -31.52 43.42
C ALA A 219 -28.05 -32.56 44.44
N LEU A 220 -26.73 -32.79 44.48
CA LEU A 220 -26.09 -33.70 45.45
C LEU A 220 -26.29 -33.23 46.89
N VAL A 221 -26.18 -31.92 47.14
CA VAL A 221 -26.42 -31.34 48.47
C VAL A 221 -27.89 -31.50 48.87
N ARG A 222 -28.84 -31.28 47.94
CA ARG A 222 -30.27 -31.50 48.18
C ARG A 222 -30.58 -32.96 48.48
N GLU A 223 -29.97 -33.89 47.76
CA GLU A 223 -30.12 -35.33 47.97
C GLU A 223 -29.56 -35.78 49.32
N GLN A 224 -28.36 -35.31 49.70
CA GLN A 224 -27.79 -35.57 51.03
C GLN A 224 -28.65 -35.00 52.15
N ALA A 225 -29.17 -33.77 52.00
CA ALA A 225 -30.05 -33.16 52.99
C ALA A 225 -31.38 -33.93 53.13
N ALA A 226 -31.94 -34.41 52.02
CA ALA A 226 -33.15 -35.24 52.02
C ALA A 226 -32.92 -36.62 52.66
N MET A 227 -31.75 -37.24 52.44
CA MET A 227 -31.38 -38.51 53.08
C MET A 227 -31.10 -38.37 54.59
N GLN A 228 -30.70 -37.18 55.05
CA GLN A 228 -30.44 -36.89 56.47
C GLN A 228 -31.68 -36.39 57.22
N ALA A 229 -32.77 -36.07 56.53
CA ALA A 229 -34.05 -35.71 57.15
C ALA A 229 -34.74 -36.97 57.71
N ALA A 230 -34.81 -37.09 59.04
CA ALA A 230 -35.46 -38.22 59.70
C ALA A 230 -36.99 -38.23 59.44
N PRO A 231 -37.61 -39.41 59.25
CA PRO A 231 -39.07 -39.50 59.13
C PRO A 231 -39.75 -39.12 60.46
N ALA A 232 -40.85 -38.37 60.39
CA ALA A 232 -41.68 -38.07 61.55
C ALA A 232 -42.18 -39.38 62.21
N PRO A 233 -42.18 -39.48 63.55
CA PRO A 233 -42.51 -40.72 64.24
C PRO A 233 -43.97 -41.12 64.03
N VAL A 234 -44.19 -42.34 63.56
CA VAL A 234 -45.50 -42.99 63.43
C VAL A 234 -46.01 -43.37 64.84
N PRO A 235 -47.26 -43.04 65.23
CA PRO A 235 -47.79 -43.44 66.54
C PRO A 235 -48.02 -44.96 66.62
N PRO A 236 -47.81 -45.58 67.80
CA PRO A 236 -47.84 -47.04 67.94
C PRO A 236 -49.27 -47.63 67.89
N PRO A 237 -49.41 -48.91 67.48
CA PRO A 237 -50.70 -49.60 67.37
C PRO A 237 -51.22 -50.04 68.74
N ASP A 238 -52.53 -49.89 68.94
CA ASP A 238 -53.24 -50.20 70.18
C ASP A 238 -53.61 -51.69 70.22
N THR A 239 -53.03 -52.45 71.17
CA THR A 239 -53.35 -53.86 71.40
C THR A 239 -54.45 -53.99 72.43
N SER A 240 -55.69 -54.16 71.99
CA SER A 240 -56.75 -54.76 72.81
C SER A 240 -57.56 -55.76 71.97
N VAL A 241 -57.53 -57.00 72.45
CA VAL A 241 -58.27 -58.16 71.94
C VAL A 241 -59.73 -58.04 72.37
N THR A 242 -60.68 -58.19 71.46
CA THR A 242 -62.04 -58.69 71.76
C THR A 242 -62.48 -59.63 70.64
N VAL A 243 -63.10 -60.72 71.06
CA VAL A 243 -63.42 -61.94 70.31
C VAL A 243 -64.87 -61.86 69.78
N MET A 244 -65.09 -62.48 68.60
CA MET A 244 -66.38 -62.83 67.94
C MET A 244 -67.10 -61.67 67.23
N GLN A 245 -67.67 -61.79 66.02
CA GLN A 245 -68.29 -62.92 65.34
C GLN A 245 -68.01 -62.91 63.83
N ALA A 246 -68.14 -64.07 63.20
CA ALA A 246 -68.08 -64.28 61.76
C ALA A 246 -69.41 -63.91 61.08
N GLU A 247 -69.36 -63.27 59.92
CA GLU A 247 -70.39 -63.38 58.89
C GLU A 247 -69.82 -63.05 57.49
N GLU A 248 -70.48 -63.59 56.48
CA GLU A 248 -70.00 -63.98 55.15
C GLU A 248 -69.54 -62.89 54.17
N ALA A 249 -68.67 -63.33 53.25
CA ALA A 249 -68.28 -62.63 52.02
C ALA A 249 -69.39 -62.65 50.95
N PRO A 250 -69.26 -61.79 49.93
CA PRO A 250 -69.24 -62.33 48.57
C PRO A 250 -68.09 -61.78 47.69
N LEU A 251 -67.52 -62.68 46.90
CA LEU A 251 -66.65 -62.44 45.72
C LEU A 251 -67.50 -62.03 44.48
N PRO A 252 -66.93 -61.82 43.27
CA PRO A 252 -66.09 -60.72 42.79
C PRO A 252 -66.70 -60.13 41.47
N PRO A 253 -65.94 -59.44 40.60
CA PRO A 253 -65.93 -59.95 39.23
C PRO A 253 -64.52 -60.10 38.61
N PRO A 254 -64.38 -60.90 37.55
CA PRO A 254 -63.11 -61.45 37.10
C PRO A 254 -62.41 -60.58 36.04
N ASP A 255 -61.08 -60.64 36.12
CA ASP A 255 -60.10 -60.90 35.07
C ASP A 255 -60.45 -60.63 33.60
N ILE A 256 -59.58 -59.87 32.93
CA ILE A 256 -59.14 -60.20 31.57
C ILE A 256 -57.67 -59.84 31.40
N SER A 257 -56.84 -60.83 31.71
CA SER A 257 -55.61 -61.15 31.02
C SER A 257 -55.80 -61.24 29.50
N ALA A 258 -54.72 -60.90 28.78
CA ALA A 258 -54.31 -61.26 27.41
C ALA A 258 -53.87 -59.99 26.65
N THR A 259 -52.80 -59.92 25.88
CA THR A 259 -51.75 -60.85 25.43
C THR A 259 -50.83 -59.93 24.61
N VAL A 260 -49.55 -59.82 24.95
CA VAL A 260 -48.39 -60.27 24.15
C VAL A 260 -48.49 -59.94 22.65
N MET A 261 -47.50 -59.23 22.11
CA MET A 261 -46.57 -59.75 21.09
C MET A 261 -45.52 -58.68 20.80
N GLN A 262 -44.29 -58.98 21.23
CA GLN A 262 -43.06 -58.38 20.74
C GLN A 262 -42.84 -58.81 19.29
N THR A 263 -42.21 -57.96 18.47
CA THR A 263 -41.05 -58.39 17.66
C THR A 263 -40.15 -57.17 17.40
N GLU A 264 -38.90 -57.32 17.82
CA GLU A 264 -37.76 -56.47 17.48
C GLU A 264 -37.43 -56.55 15.98
N GLU A 265 -36.86 -55.49 15.42
CA GLU A 265 -35.82 -55.62 14.40
C GLU A 265 -34.82 -54.45 14.49
N ALA A 266 -33.54 -54.81 14.41
CA ALA A 266 -32.35 -53.99 14.67
C ALA A 266 -31.76 -53.38 13.36
N PRO A 267 -30.72 -52.53 13.43
CA PRO A 267 -30.48 -51.42 12.49
C PRO A 267 -29.64 -51.77 11.25
N LEU A 268 -29.87 -51.02 10.17
CA LEU A 268 -29.13 -51.13 8.90
C LEU A 268 -27.80 -50.33 8.90
N PRO A 269 -26.73 -50.83 8.26
CA PRO A 269 -25.42 -50.18 8.14
C PRO A 269 -25.32 -49.19 6.95
N PRO A 270 -24.30 -48.31 6.92
CA PRO A 270 -24.17 -47.27 5.89
C PRO A 270 -23.54 -47.79 4.59
N PRO A 271 -23.79 -47.16 3.43
CA PRO A 271 -23.12 -47.54 2.19
C PRO A 271 -21.79 -46.81 2.00
N ASP A 272 -20.78 -47.58 1.58
CA ASP A 272 -19.48 -47.15 1.08
C ASP A 272 -19.45 -47.39 -0.44
N ILE A 273 -18.99 -46.41 -1.23
CA ILE A 273 -18.55 -46.63 -2.61
C ILE A 273 -17.54 -45.55 -3.03
N SER A 274 -16.35 -46.04 -3.36
CA SER A 274 -15.25 -45.36 -4.02
C SER A 274 -15.42 -45.28 -5.55
N ALA A 275 -14.88 -44.19 -6.13
CA ALA A 275 -14.40 -43.99 -7.50
C ALA A 275 -15.43 -43.92 -8.65
N THR A 276 -15.67 -42.71 -9.17
CA THR A 276 -15.13 -42.18 -10.45
C THR A 276 -15.79 -40.82 -10.71
N ASP A 277 -15.01 -39.73 -10.73
CA ASP A 277 -15.18 -38.60 -11.66
C ASP A 277 -14.09 -37.55 -11.39
N LEU A 278 -13.04 -37.60 -12.23
CA LEU A 278 -12.14 -36.48 -12.43
C LEU A 278 -12.91 -35.41 -13.20
N GLN A 279 -13.29 -34.33 -12.52
CA GLN A 279 -13.65 -33.10 -13.21
C GLN A 279 -12.98 -31.93 -12.51
N THR A 280 -12.04 -31.34 -13.23
CA THR A 280 -11.31 -30.12 -12.92
C THR A 280 -12.29 -28.97 -12.66
N GLY A 281 -12.46 -28.61 -11.39
CA GLY A 281 -13.11 -27.35 -11.00
C GLY A 281 -12.12 -26.20 -11.19
N GLU A 282 -12.15 -25.57 -12.36
CA GLU A 282 -11.66 -24.19 -12.51
C GLU A 282 -12.53 -23.27 -11.63
N VAL A 283 -11.90 -22.58 -10.69
CA VAL A 283 -12.52 -21.43 -10.02
C VAL A 283 -12.68 -20.33 -11.08
N PRO A 284 -13.86 -19.74 -11.29
CA PRO A 284 -13.99 -18.65 -12.26
C PRO A 284 -13.12 -17.47 -11.83
N LEU A 285 -12.18 -17.09 -12.68
CA LEU A 285 -11.48 -15.81 -12.55
C LEU A 285 -12.53 -14.67 -12.65
N PRO A 286 -12.42 -13.61 -11.83
CA PRO A 286 -13.29 -12.44 -11.99
C PRO A 286 -13.09 -11.84 -13.40
N PRO A 287 -14.14 -11.29 -14.01
CA PRO A 287 -14.07 -10.77 -15.38
C PRO A 287 -13.03 -9.62 -15.47
N PRO A 288 -12.31 -9.49 -16.59
CA PRO A 288 -11.42 -8.35 -16.81
C PRO A 288 -12.24 -7.06 -16.81
N PHE A 289 -11.69 -6.01 -16.16
CA PHE A 289 -12.26 -4.67 -16.11
C PHE A 289 -12.78 -4.25 -17.49
N GLN A 290 -14.09 -3.99 -17.55
CA GLN A 290 -14.75 -3.42 -18.71
C GLN A 290 -14.32 -1.96 -18.91
N THR A 291 -14.35 -1.55 -20.16
CA THR A 291 -13.88 -0.29 -20.75
C THR A 291 -14.49 0.99 -20.13
N PRO A 292 -13.87 2.17 -20.32
CA PRO A 292 -14.17 3.37 -19.53
C PRO A 292 -15.38 4.18 -20.04
N GLU A 293 -16.55 3.56 -20.15
CA GLU A 293 -17.77 4.25 -20.64
C GLU A 293 -18.96 4.27 -19.66
N ASP A 294 -18.87 3.67 -18.46
CA ASP A 294 -19.99 3.63 -17.51
C ASP A 294 -19.80 4.40 -16.17
N ILE A 295 -18.79 5.26 -16.05
CA ILE A 295 -18.73 6.23 -14.93
C ILE A 295 -19.24 7.58 -15.42
N ASN A 296 -20.53 7.66 -15.72
CA ASN A 296 -21.20 8.96 -15.83
C ASN A 296 -22.70 8.87 -15.52
N MET A 297 -23.05 8.64 -14.24
CA MET A 297 -24.31 9.15 -13.70
C MET A 297 -24.15 9.55 -12.23
N ASN A 298 -24.36 10.85 -12.01
CA ASN A 298 -24.85 11.48 -10.79
C ASN A 298 -23.85 11.95 -9.71
N MET A 299 -23.15 13.05 -10.01
CA MET A 299 -22.83 14.10 -9.02
C MET A 299 -23.12 15.46 -9.65
N ASN A 300 -24.33 15.96 -9.43
CA ASN A 300 -24.72 17.32 -9.78
C ASN A 300 -24.14 18.27 -8.72
N TYR A 301 -22.89 18.73 -8.90
CA TYR A 301 -22.32 19.84 -8.14
C TYR A 301 -22.00 20.96 -9.13
N GLN A 302 -22.86 21.98 -9.15
CA GLN A 302 -22.56 23.25 -9.82
C GLN A 302 -21.48 23.98 -9.01
N SER A 303 -20.34 24.25 -9.63
CA SER A 303 -19.31 25.14 -9.08
C SER A 303 -19.88 26.55 -8.89
N PRO A 304 -19.68 27.24 -7.76
CA PRO A 304 -19.99 28.65 -7.66
C PRO A 304 -18.97 29.47 -8.48
N PRO A 305 -19.34 30.67 -8.98
CA PRO A 305 -18.42 31.51 -9.73
C PRO A 305 -17.27 32.01 -8.83
N PHE A 306 -16.06 32.03 -9.40
CA PHE A 306 -14.87 32.63 -8.81
C PHE A 306 -15.15 34.09 -8.39
N LEU A 307 -15.14 34.36 -7.09
CA LEU A 307 -14.98 35.72 -6.55
C LEU A 307 -13.50 36.06 -6.61
N GLN A 308 -13.15 37.09 -7.39
CA GLN A 308 -11.85 37.75 -7.31
C GLN A 308 -11.74 38.44 -5.94
N PRO A 309 -10.59 38.38 -5.23
CA PRO A 309 -10.45 39.08 -3.96
C PRO A 309 -10.33 40.59 -4.21
N GLU A 310 -11.26 41.36 -3.64
CA GLU A 310 -11.13 42.80 -3.49
C GLU A 310 -9.99 43.10 -2.50
N GLU A 311 -9.14 44.06 -2.87
CA GLU A 311 -8.20 44.73 -1.97
C GLU A 311 -8.97 45.43 -0.85
N ASN A 312 -8.71 45.07 0.42
CA ASN A 312 -8.92 46.01 1.51
C ASN A 312 -8.02 45.72 2.71
N ASP A 313 -7.44 46.82 3.20
CA ASP A 313 -6.46 46.98 4.26
C ASP A 313 -6.79 46.26 5.57
N MET A 314 -5.84 45.47 6.08
CA MET A 314 -5.67 45.24 7.52
C MET A 314 -4.19 45.22 7.88
N ASN A 315 -3.73 46.39 8.28
CA ASN A 315 -2.42 46.69 8.84
C ASN A 315 -2.18 45.90 10.15
N TYR A 316 -1.32 44.89 10.11
CA TYR A 316 -0.70 44.29 11.30
C TYR A 316 0.82 44.47 11.21
N GLN A 317 1.32 45.52 11.85
CA GLN A 317 2.75 45.73 12.08
C GLN A 317 3.26 44.72 13.12
N VAL A 318 4.25 43.91 12.72
CA VAL A 318 5.10 43.13 13.63
C VAL A 318 6.46 43.84 13.71
N PRO A 319 7.01 44.14 14.89
CA PRO A 319 8.26 44.87 15.00
C PRO A 319 9.46 43.99 14.60
N ILE A 320 10.29 44.54 13.71
CA ILE A 320 11.54 43.94 13.24
C ILE A 320 12.60 44.16 14.33
N HIS A 321 13.08 43.09 14.96
CA HIS A 321 14.30 43.13 15.76
C HIS A 321 15.50 43.05 14.81
N THR A 322 16.14 44.20 14.56
CA THR A 322 17.44 44.30 13.89
C THR A 322 18.55 43.83 14.83
N ALA A 323 19.16 42.69 14.52
CA ALA A 323 20.43 42.28 15.12
C ALA A 323 21.57 43.04 14.42
N GLN A 324 22.30 43.89 15.16
CA GLN A 324 23.55 44.49 14.71
C GLN A 324 24.69 43.44 14.74
N PRO A 325 25.63 43.46 13.78
CA PRO A 325 26.87 42.69 13.88
C PRO A 325 27.88 43.39 14.84
N PRO A 326 28.80 42.63 15.47
CA PRO A 326 29.73 43.17 16.45
C PRO A 326 30.81 44.03 15.80
N ALA A 327 31.18 45.10 16.51
CA ALA A 327 32.23 46.04 16.12
C ALA A 327 33.62 45.46 16.37
N ASP A 328 34.50 45.64 15.38
CA ASP A 328 35.95 45.51 15.52
C ASP A 328 36.46 46.46 16.62
N GLN A 329 37.08 45.88 17.64
CA GLN A 329 38.00 46.60 18.53
C GLN A 329 39.41 46.05 18.32
N ASN A 330 40.17 46.73 17.45
CA ASN A 330 41.60 46.85 17.64
C ASN A 330 41.84 47.78 18.84
N ASN A 331 42.61 47.35 19.84
CA ASN A 331 43.93 47.93 20.17
C ASN A 331 44.50 47.31 21.47
N THR A 332 45.53 46.46 21.38
CA THR A 332 46.83 46.56 22.10
C THR A 332 47.76 45.39 21.76
#